data_AF-A0A9D6XU12-F1
#
_entry.id   AF-A0A9D6XU12-F1
#
_cell.length_a   1.000
_cell.length_b   1.000
_cell.length_c   1.000
_cell.angle_alpha   90.00
_cell.angle_beta   90.00
_cell.angle_gamma   90.00
#
_symmetry.space_group_name_H-M   'P 1'
#
loop_
_entity.id
_entity.type
_entity.pdbx_description
1 polymer ?
#
loop_
_entity_poly.entity_id
_entity_poly.type
_entity_poly.pdbx_seq_one_letter_code
_entity_poly.pdbx_strand_id
1 'polypeptide(L)'
;MARRGWIYESLGEKITLSQVFLILNNPFYYGEFEYPEQSGKWFKGAHQPLISKELFLQVQSSRLIPSKVKYGSKTFAFKGIFKCGSCGSEITVEEKFKLLKDGSLRRHVYYHCTRQVKYDCPEKYVNESDLSAKLLNYIQTNVASIKISEELQRRAARHFEIVIHHFATHQISTDRLHPLVEYAGFVLNKGSYTEQGELVQGIQSTFVIRGREITTT
;
A
#
# COMPACT_ATOMS: atom_id res chain seq x y z
N MET A 1 -18.35 8.84 -32.89
CA MET A 1 -18.74 8.21 -31.60
C MET A 1 -19.60 9.18 -30.81
N ALA A 2 -20.80 8.75 -30.40
CA ALA A 2 -21.95 9.60 -30.10
C ALA A 2 -21.78 10.49 -28.86
N ARG A 3 -21.99 11.80 -29.04
CA ARG A 3 -22.17 12.81 -27.99
C ARG A 3 -23.60 12.72 -27.42
N ARG A 4 -23.91 11.71 -26.61
CA ARG A 4 -25.18 11.64 -25.86
C ARG A 4 -24.89 11.65 -24.36
N GLY A 5 -24.61 12.84 -23.85
CA GLY A 5 -24.60 13.10 -22.40
C GLY A 5 -25.87 13.88 -22.04
N TRP A 6 -26.40 13.64 -20.85
CA TRP A 6 -27.52 14.39 -20.30
C TRP A 6 -27.03 15.80 -19.92
N ILE A 7 -27.73 16.84 -20.38
CA ILE A 7 -27.37 18.25 -20.19
C ILE A 7 -28.44 18.90 -19.29
N TYR A 8 -28.02 19.74 -18.36
CA TYR A 8 -28.94 20.56 -17.58
C TYR A 8 -29.42 21.74 -18.45
N GLU A 9 -30.71 21.74 -18.81
CA GLU A 9 -31.27 22.64 -19.83
C GLU A 9 -31.12 24.14 -19.48
N SER A 10 -31.10 24.50 -18.20
CA SER A 10 -31.02 25.90 -17.76
C SER A 10 -29.61 26.45 -17.52
N LEU A 11 -28.56 25.62 -17.53
CA LEU A 11 -27.15 26.05 -17.39
C LEU A 11 -26.26 25.63 -18.56
N GLY A 12 -26.73 24.74 -19.46
CA GLY A 12 -25.93 24.20 -20.56
C GLY A 12 -24.79 23.27 -20.13
N GLU A 13 -24.69 22.97 -18.84
CA GLU A 13 -23.64 22.13 -18.26
C GLU A 13 -24.03 20.65 -18.26
N LYS A 14 -23.02 19.78 -18.38
CA LYS A 14 -23.21 18.32 -18.39
C LYS A 14 -23.49 17.83 -16.98
N ILE A 15 -24.43 16.90 -16.83
CA ILE A 15 -24.66 16.21 -15.55
C ILE A 15 -23.39 15.45 -15.16
N THR A 16 -22.91 15.69 -13.94
CA THR A 16 -21.73 14.99 -13.40
C THR A 16 -22.07 13.55 -13.06
N LEU A 17 -21.07 12.66 -13.11
CA LEU A 17 -21.23 11.26 -12.73
C LEU A 17 -21.82 11.13 -11.31
N SER A 18 -21.36 11.94 -10.35
CA SER A 18 -21.87 11.97 -8.98
C SER A 18 -23.37 12.30 -8.91
N GLN A 19 -23.86 13.26 -9.71
CA GLN A 19 -25.29 13.59 -9.77
C GLN A 19 -26.12 12.43 -10.33
N VAL A 20 -25.63 11.75 -11.38
CA VAL A 20 -26.30 10.54 -11.89
C VAL A 20 -26.39 9.48 -10.80
N PHE A 21 -25.33 9.26 -10.01
CA PHE A 21 -25.37 8.32 -8.88
C PHE A 21 -26.39 8.72 -7.81
N LEU A 22 -26.52 10.00 -7.49
CA LEU A 22 -27.54 10.49 -6.56
C LEU A 22 -28.96 10.24 -7.08
N ILE A 23 -29.22 10.54 -8.35
CA ILE A 23 -30.51 10.31 -9.00
C ILE A 23 -30.86 8.81 -8.95
N LEU A 24 -29.94 7.94 -9.36
CA LEU A 24 -30.18 6.50 -9.37
C LEU A 24 -30.29 5.89 -7.96
N ASN A 25 -29.86 6.59 -6.90
CA ASN A 25 -29.95 6.14 -5.51
C ASN A 25 -31.16 6.67 -4.75
N ASN A 26 -31.93 7.58 -5.32
CA ASN A 26 -33.01 8.22 -4.59
C ASN A 26 -34.29 7.34 -4.59
N PRO A 27 -34.73 6.81 -3.43
CA PRO A 27 -35.95 6.00 -3.33
C PRO A 27 -37.22 6.78 -3.67
N PHE A 28 -37.15 8.11 -3.61
CA PHE A 28 -38.26 9.02 -3.89
C PHE A 28 -38.87 8.77 -5.28
N TYR A 29 -38.07 8.33 -6.26
CA TYR A 29 -38.56 8.05 -7.61
C TYR A 29 -39.54 6.87 -7.70
N TYR A 30 -39.54 5.94 -6.73
CA TYR A 30 -40.57 4.89 -6.66
C TYR A 30 -41.62 5.16 -5.57
N GLY A 31 -41.58 6.34 -4.93
CA GLY A 31 -42.62 6.82 -4.03
C GLY A 31 -42.41 6.53 -2.54
N GLU A 32 -41.25 6.04 -2.12
CA GLU A 32 -40.89 5.91 -0.71
C GLU A 32 -39.72 6.85 -0.36
N PHE A 33 -39.65 7.30 0.89
CA PHE A 33 -38.51 8.07 1.38
C PHE A 33 -38.30 7.83 2.88
N GLU A 34 -37.10 8.09 3.35
CA GLU A 34 -36.72 7.96 4.76
C GLU A 34 -36.69 9.35 5.42
N TYR A 35 -37.28 9.50 6.61
CA TYR A 35 -37.21 10.77 7.34
C TYR A 35 -37.26 10.61 8.87
N PRO A 36 -36.34 11.21 9.64
CA PRO A 36 -35.11 11.86 9.21
C PRO A 36 -34.17 10.88 8.47
N GLU A 37 -33.24 11.39 7.66
CA GLU A 37 -32.27 10.52 6.95
C GLU A 37 -31.54 9.59 7.94
N GLN A 38 -31.36 8.31 7.56
CA GLN A 38 -30.71 7.26 8.37
C GLN A 38 -31.43 6.89 9.68
N SER A 39 -32.71 7.24 9.84
CA SER A 39 -33.51 6.90 11.02
C SER A 39 -34.13 5.49 10.99
N GLY A 40 -34.09 4.80 9.84
CA GLY A 40 -34.77 3.55 9.57
C GLY A 40 -36.29 3.69 9.37
N LYS A 41 -36.86 4.91 9.44
CA LYS A 41 -38.30 5.15 9.32
C LYS A 41 -38.68 5.54 7.89
N TRP A 42 -39.42 4.64 7.23
CA TRP A 42 -39.85 4.79 5.85
C TRP A 42 -41.28 5.31 5.75
N PHE A 43 -41.48 6.27 4.84
CA PHE A 43 -42.76 6.89 4.56
C PHE A 43 -43.10 6.76 3.08
N LYS A 44 -44.40 6.71 2.78
CA LYS A 44 -44.91 6.72 1.41
C LYS A 44 -45.23 8.16 1.00
N GLY A 45 -44.65 8.59 -0.11
CA GLY A 45 -44.94 9.89 -0.72
C GLY A 45 -46.36 9.94 -1.28
N ALA A 46 -46.94 11.14 -1.29
CA ALA A 46 -48.25 11.41 -1.89
C ALA A 46 -48.18 11.58 -3.43
N HIS A 47 -46.98 11.64 -4.01
CA HIS A 47 -46.79 11.82 -5.44
C HIS A 47 -46.91 10.49 -6.21
N GLN A 48 -47.17 10.60 -7.50
CA GLN A 48 -47.14 9.45 -8.41
C GLN A 48 -45.69 8.98 -8.59
N PRO A 49 -45.38 7.70 -8.35
CA PRO A 49 -44.07 7.13 -8.62
C PRO A 49 -43.66 7.30 -10.08
N LEU A 50 -42.40 7.68 -10.32
CA LEU A 50 -41.82 7.79 -11.67
C LEU A 50 -41.40 6.43 -12.22
N ILE A 51 -40.95 5.53 -11.35
CA ILE A 51 -40.51 4.16 -11.69
C ILE A 51 -41.10 3.16 -10.71
N SER A 52 -41.13 1.88 -11.09
CA SER A 52 -41.50 0.80 -10.16
C SER A 52 -40.37 0.50 -9.17
N LYS A 53 -40.74 0.02 -7.97
CA LYS A 53 -39.78 -0.43 -6.95
C LYS A 53 -38.91 -1.58 -7.48
N GLU A 54 -39.50 -2.47 -8.27
CA GLU A 54 -38.80 -3.58 -8.93
C GLU A 54 -37.71 -3.08 -9.88
N LEU A 55 -38.02 -2.09 -10.71
CA LEU A 55 -37.05 -1.50 -11.63
C LEU A 55 -35.92 -0.82 -10.86
N PHE A 56 -36.25 -0.08 -9.79
CA PHE A 56 -35.23 0.51 -8.92
C PHE A 56 -34.29 -0.55 -8.33
N LEU A 57 -34.83 -1.64 -7.79
CA LEU A 57 -34.03 -2.73 -7.21
C LEU A 57 -33.17 -3.44 -8.27
N GLN A 58 -33.67 -3.62 -9.49
CA GLN A 58 -32.89 -4.17 -10.61
C GLN A 58 -31.71 -3.27 -11.00
N VAL A 59 -31.90 -1.95 -10.98
CA VAL A 59 -30.80 -0.99 -11.23
C VAL A 59 -29.81 -0.95 -10.05
N GLN A 60 -30.27 -1.16 -8.82
CA GLN A 60 -29.38 -1.30 -7.66
C GLN A 60 -28.55 -2.59 -7.72
N SER A 61 -29.15 -3.72 -8.10
CA SER A 61 -28.45 -5.01 -8.18
C SER A 61 -27.45 -5.11 -9.34
N SER A 62 -27.76 -4.49 -10.49
CA SER A 62 -26.85 -4.43 -11.64
C SER A 62 -25.66 -3.49 -11.42
N ARG A 63 -25.73 -2.61 -10.43
CA ARG A 63 -24.60 -1.77 -10.02
C ARG A 63 -23.61 -2.59 -9.20
N LEU A 64 -22.75 -3.30 -9.91
CA LEU A 64 -21.48 -3.77 -9.40
C LEU A 64 -20.59 -2.56 -9.13
N ILE A 65 -20.82 -1.83 -8.04
CA ILE A 65 -19.84 -0.88 -7.52
C ILE A 65 -18.76 -1.76 -6.90
N PRO A 66 -17.58 -1.92 -7.52
CA PRO A 66 -16.51 -2.66 -6.86
C PRO A 66 -16.29 -1.99 -5.50
N SER A 67 -16.29 -2.79 -4.43
CA SER A 67 -16.04 -2.24 -3.11
C SER A 67 -14.71 -1.50 -3.20
N LYS A 68 -14.73 -0.19 -2.92
CA LYS A 68 -13.48 0.56 -2.84
C LYS A 68 -12.70 -0.11 -1.72
N VAL A 69 -11.58 -0.72 -2.09
CA VAL A 69 -10.62 -1.26 -1.14
C VAL A 69 -10.38 -0.18 -0.09
N LYS A 70 -10.55 -0.52 1.19
CA LYS A 70 -10.42 0.46 2.28
C LYS A 70 -9.09 1.18 2.13
N TYR A 71 -9.12 2.51 2.20
CA TYR A 71 -7.90 3.31 2.16
C TYR A 71 -6.94 2.84 3.27
N GLY A 72 -5.68 2.56 2.89
CA GLY A 72 -4.67 2.06 3.83
C GLY A 72 -4.68 0.55 4.09
N SER A 73 -5.54 -0.24 3.42
CA SER A 73 -5.56 -1.70 3.65
C SER A 73 -4.30 -2.43 3.14
N LYS A 74 -3.52 -1.81 2.25
CA LYS A 74 -2.26 -2.36 1.76
C LYS A 74 -1.11 -1.96 2.68
N THR A 75 -0.47 -2.95 3.28
CA THR A 75 0.76 -2.79 4.05
C THR A 75 1.97 -3.07 3.16
N PHE A 76 3.01 -2.27 3.31
CA PHE A 76 4.29 -2.43 2.60
C PHE A 76 5.40 -2.22 3.62
N ALA A 77 6.46 -3.03 3.52
CA ALA A 77 7.52 -3.07 4.54
C ALA A 77 8.17 -1.72 4.79
N PHE A 78 8.55 -1.01 3.74
CA PHE A 78 9.44 0.14 3.86
C PHE A 78 8.74 1.50 3.68
N LYS A 79 7.40 1.52 3.65
CA LYS A 79 6.61 2.73 3.45
C LYS A 79 6.81 3.70 4.61
N GLY A 80 7.21 4.93 4.32
CA GLY A 80 7.38 5.98 5.33
C GLY A 80 8.62 5.83 6.23
N ILE A 81 9.48 4.83 5.98
CA ILE A 81 10.71 4.62 6.75
C ILE A 81 11.90 5.34 6.09
N PHE A 82 11.97 5.31 4.75
CA PHE A 82 13.04 5.95 3.99
C PHE A 82 12.70 7.39 3.61
N LYS A 83 13.72 8.25 3.58
CA LYS A 83 13.64 9.61 3.02
C LYS A 83 14.38 9.72 1.68
N CYS A 84 13.98 10.67 0.85
CA CYS A 84 14.68 10.99 -0.39
C CYS A 84 15.92 11.83 -0.09
N GLY A 85 17.11 11.40 -0.53
CA GLY A 85 18.35 12.13 -0.28
C GLY A 85 18.55 13.36 -1.16
N SER A 86 17.76 13.48 -2.23
CA SER A 86 17.83 14.62 -3.14
C SER A 86 16.94 15.79 -2.70
N CYS A 87 15.79 15.52 -2.07
CA CYS A 87 14.83 16.59 -1.71
C CYS A 87 14.24 16.48 -0.30
N GLY A 88 14.57 15.44 0.47
CA GLY A 88 14.10 15.25 1.84
C GLY A 88 12.66 14.77 1.99
N SER A 89 11.90 14.61 0.88
CA SER A 89 10.54 14.07 0.95
C SER A 89 10.51 12.60 1.35
N GLU A 90 9.35 12.11 1.77
CA GLU A 90 9.15 10.69 2.04
C GLU A 90 9.24 9.82 0.78
N ILE A 91 9.53 8.54 0.99
CA ILE A 91 9.46 7.51 -0.03
C ILE A 91 8.13 6.75 0.11
N THR A 92 7.39 6.68 -0.99
CA THR A 92 6.14 5.93 -1.12
C THR A 92 6.31 4.70 -2.00
N VAL A 93 5.27 3.87 -2.04
CA VAL A 93 5.24 2.60 -2.77
C VAL A 93 4.18 2.62 -3.86
N GLU A 94 4.56 2.11 -5.02
CA GLU A 94 3.66 1.84 -6.15
C GLU A 94 3.72 0.35 -6.51
N GLU A 95 2.55 -0.29 -6.58
CA GLU A 95 2.40 -1.70 -6.97
C GLU A 95 1.84 -1.77 -8.39
N LYS A 96 2.53 -2.51 -9.27
CA LYS A 96 2.14 -2.73 -10.66
C LYS A 96 2.02 -4.22 -10.94
N PHE A 97 0.91 -4.61 -11.56
CA PHE A 97 0.71 -5.97 -12.06
C PHE A 97 0.93 -5.96 -13.57
N LYS A 98 1.83 -6.81 -14.04
CA LYS A 98 2.11 -7.01 -15.46
C LYS A 98 1.59 -8.37 -15.90
N LEU A 99 0.73 -8.38 -16.92
CA LEU A 99 0.33 -9.62 -17.58
C LEU A 99 1.46 -10.10 -18.49
N LEU A 100 1.91 -11.33 -18.29
CA LEU A 100 2.94 -11.97 -19.09
C LEU A 100 2.31 -12.65 -20.31
N LYS A 101 3.16 -13.01 -21.28
CA LYS A 101 2.73 -13.68 -22.52
C LYS A 101 2.09 -15.05 -22.28
N ASP A 102 2.43 -15.69 -21.17
CA ASP A 102 1.87 -16.97 -20.71
C ASP A 102 0.52 -16.81 -19.98
N GLY A 103 0.01 -15.59 -19.84
CA GLY A 103 -1.23 -15.28 -19.12
C GLY A 103 -1.06 -15.13 -17.60
N SER A 104 0.16 -15.30 -17.06
CA SER A 104 0.42 -15.10 -15.63
C SER A 104 0.50 -13.61 -15.27
N LEU A 105 0.08 -13.25 -14.06
CA LEU A 105 0.22 -11.90 -13.53
C LEU A 105 1.46 -11.80 -12.64
N ARG A 106 2.43 -10.98 -13.04
CA ARG A 106 3.61 -10.69 -12.23
C ARG A 106 3.45 -9.38 -11.48
N ARG A 107 3.59 -9.46 -10.17
CA ARG A 107 3.56 -8.33 -9.25
C ARG A 107 4.94 -7.66 -9.18
N HIS A 108 4.97 -6.34 -9.30
CA HIS A 108 6.16 -5.51 -9.15
C HIS A 108 5.87 -4.41 -8.14
N VAL A 109 6.75 -4.26 -7.14
CA VAL A 109 6.64 -3.25 -6.09
C VAL A 109 7.81 -2.30 -6.22
N TYR A 110 7.52 -1.01 -6.41
CA TYR A 110 8.51 0.04 -6.60
C TYR A 110 8.42 1.07 -5.49
N TYR A 111 9.58 1.50 -5.00
CA TYR A 111 9.74 2.58 -4.04
C TYR A 111 10.20 3.83 -4.78
N HIS A 112 9.55 4.97 -4.51
CA HIS A 112 9.89 6.25 -5.14
C HIS A 112 9.60 7.45 -4.25
N CYS A 113 10.28 8.55 -4.54
CA CYS A 113 10.05 9.86 -3.93
C CYS A 113 8.59 10.32 -4.13
N THR A 114 7.92 10.78 -3.07
CA THR A 114 6.56 11.36 -3.17
C THR A 114 6.51 12.65 -3.97
N ARG A 115 7.66 13.31 -4.16
CA ARG A 115 7.81 14.60 -4.85
C ARG A 115 6.96 15.73 -4.23
N GLN A 116 6.60 15.57 -2.96
CA GLN A 116 5.83 16.56 -2.20
C GLN A 116 6.63 17.82 -1.90
N VAL A 117 7.94 17.68 -1.64
CA VAL A 117 8.84 18.83 -1.37
C VAL A 117 9.34 19.46 -2.67
N LYS A 118 9.74 18.63 -3.64
CA LYS A 118 10.20 19.06 -4.96
C LYS A 118 9.56 18.22 -6.05
N TYR A 119 8.75 18.85 -6.90
CA TYR A 119 8.04 18.19 -8.00
C TYR A 119 9.02 17.56 -9.02
N ASP A 120 10.04 18.31 -9.43
CA ASP A 120 11.10 17.86 -10.36
C ASP A 120 12.26 17.16 -9.65
N CYS A 121 11.95 16.26 -8.71
CA CYS A 121 12.98 15.47 -8.05
C CYS A 121 13.59 14.46 -9.03
N PRO A 122 14.94 14.44 -9.22
CA PRO A 122 15.61 13.55 -10.17
C PRO A 122 15.71 12.10 -9.67
N GLU A 123 15.24 11.82 -8.46
CA GLU A 123 15.36 10.51 -7.82
C GLU A 123 14.61 9.43 -8.61
N LYS A 124 15.29 8.31 -8.84
CA LYS A 124 14.75 7.20 -9.64
C LYS A 124 13.98 6.22 -8.76
N TYR A 125 13.10 5.46 -9.39
CA TYR A 125 12.39 4.35 -8.77
C TYR A 125 13.39 3.22 -8.46
N VAL A 126 13.14 2.52 -7.36
CA VAL A 126 13.89 1.35 -6.88
C VAL A 126 12.93 0.18 -6.69
N ASN A 127 13.29 -1.02 -7.16
CA ASN A 127 12.47 -2.22 -6.91
C ASN A 127 12.58 -2.65 -5.45
N GLU A 128 11.54 -3.29 -4.91
CA GLU A 128 11.56 -3.89 -3.57
C GLU A 128 12.72 -4.88 -3.38
N SER A 129 12.95 -5.78 -4.35
CA SER A 129 14.05 -6.74 -4.31
C SER A 129 15.42 -6.07 -4.23
N ASP A 130 15.62 -5.04 -5.03
CA ASP A 130 16.88 -4.31 -5.10
C ASP A 130 17.11 -3.51 -3.82
N LEU A 131 16.04 -2.95 -3.25
CA LEU A 131 16.08 -2.21 -2.00
C LEU A 131 16.42 -3.13 -0.82
N SER A 132 15.79 -4.30 -0.72
CA SER A 132 16.11 -5.31 0.30
C SER A 132 17.55 -5.79 0.21
N ALA A 133 18.06 -6.05 -1.00
CA ALA A 133 19.44 -6.47 -1.20
C ALA A 133 20.44 -5.39 -0.77
N LYS A 134 20.17 -4.12 -1.12
CA LYS A 134 21.00 -2.97 -0.72
C LYS A 134 20.98 -2.75 0.79
N LEU A 135 19.82 -2.91 1.41
CA LEU A 135 19.68 -2.78 2.86
C LEU A 135 20.48 -3.86 3.59
N LEU A 136 20.42 -5.11 3.12
CA LEU A 136 21.22 -6.20 3.68
C LEU A 136 22.72 -5.92 3.55
N ASN A 137 23.17 -5.45 2.39
CA ASN A 137 24.57 -5.08 2.17
C ASN A 137 25.00 -3.93 3.10
N TYR A 138 24.16 -2.92 3.26
CA TYR A 138 24.40 -1.84 4.22
C TYR A 138 24.58 -2.37 5.65
N ILE A 139 23.70 -3.29 6.09
CA ILE A 139 23.77 -3.90 7.43
C ILE A 139 25.06 -4.72 7.58
N GLN A 140 25.43 -5.49 6.57
CA GLN A 140 26.67 -6.29 6.57
C GLN A 140 27.92 -5.43 6.70
N THR A 141 27.98 -4.32 5.96
CA THR A 141 29.15 -3.44 5.92
C THR A 141 29.29 -2.61 7.20
N ASN A 142 28.17 -2.17 7.79
CA ASN A 142 28.16 -1.25 8.92
C ASN A 142 27.79 -1.92 10.25
N VAL A 143 27.86 -3.25 10.32
CA VAL A 143 27.37 -4.04 11.46
C VAL A 143 27.96 -3.60 12.81
N ALA A 144 29.23 -3.16 12.82
CA ALA A 144 29.93 -2.71 14.02
C ALA A 144 29.50 -1.31 14.51
N SER A 145 29.00 -0.47 13.62
CA SER A 145 28.62 0.92 13.92
C SER A 145 27.11 1.12 14.12
N ILE A 146 26.31 0.15 13.68
CA ILE A 146 24.84 0.24 13.76
C ILE A 146 24.40 0.10 15.23
N LYS A 147 23.64 1.09 15.70
CA LYS A 147 22.90 0.98 16.96
C LYS A 147 21.54 0.34 16.69
N ILE A 148 21.21 -0.70 17.45
CA ILE A 148 19.95 -1.43 17.35
C ILE A 148 19.14 -1.29 18.64
N SER A 149 17.81 -1.38 18.53
CA SER A 149 16.91 -1.44 19.68
C SER A 149 17.08 -2.76 20.45
N GLU A 150 16.76 -2.73 21.74
CA GLU A 150 16.82 -3.92 22.61
C GLU A 150 15.92 -5.06 22.08
N GLU A 151 14.74 -4.69 21.55
CA GLU A 151 13.82 -5.66 20.96
C GLU A 151 14.41 -6.34 19.72
N LEU A 152 15.01 -5.57 18.81
CA LEU A 152 15.66 -6.12 17.62
C LEU A 152 16.85 -7.01 18.02
N GLN A 153 17.64 -6.58 19.00
CA GLN A 153 18.76 -7.37 19.53
C GLN A 153 18.29 -8.71 20.09
N ARG A 154 17.20 -8.73 20.88
CA ARG A 154 16.63 -9.94 21.46
C ARG A 154 16.14 -10.91 20.39
N ARG A 155 15.45 -10.40 19.36
CA ARG A 155 14.95 -11.21 18.23
C ARG A 155 16.10 -11.80 17.41
N ALA A 156 17.12 -10.99 17.11
CA ALA A 156 18.29 -11.43 16.38
C ALA A 156 19.08 -12.50 17.15
N ALA A 157 19.30 -12.32 18.46
CA ALA A 157 19.96 -13.30 19.31
C ALA A 157 19.20 -14.64 19.35
N ARG A 158 17.87 -14.60 19.57
CA ARG A 158 17.03 -15.81 19.58
C ARG A 158 17.08 -16.56 18.24
N HIS A 159 17.01 -15.83 17.12
CA HIS A 159 17.15 -16.43 15.80
C HIS A 159 18.53 -17.08 15.62
N PHE A 160 19.57 -16.40 16.07
CA PHE A 160 20.95 -16.88 15.95
C PHE A 160 21.22 -18.16 16.75
N GLU A 161 20.65 -18.30 17.95
CA GLU A 161 20.73 -19.54 18.74
C GLU A 161 20.18 -20.75 17.96
N ILE A 162 19.05 -20.56 17.28
CA ILE A 162 18.43 -21.60 16.45
C ILE A 162 19.34 -21.96 15.27
N VAL A 163 19.91 -20.95 14.61
CA VAL A 163 20.83 -21.15 13.46
C VAL A 163 22.09 -21.89 13.90
N ILE A 164 22.72 -21.49 15.00
CA ILE A 164 23.91 -22.16 15.55
C ILE A 164 23.58 -23.60 15.91
N HIS A 165 22.47 -23.84 16.62
CA HIS A 165 22.09 -25.19 17.00
C HIS A 165 21.92 -26.08 15.76
N HIS A 166 21.22 -25.59 14.73
CA HIS A 166 21.04 -26.33 13.49
C HIS A 166 22.37 -26.56 12.76
N PHE A 167 23.24 -25.56 12.65
CA PHE A 167 24.52 -25.72 11.94
C PHE A 167 25.48 -26.66 12.67
N ALA A 168 25.46 -26.65 14.00
CA ALA A 168 26.20 -27.61 14.82
C ALA A 168 25.77 -29.06 14.53
N THR A 169 24.47 -29.32 14.37
CA THR A 169 23.99 -30.67 14.01
C THR A 169 24.50 -31.14 12.65
N HIS A 170 24.78 -30.22 11.72
CA HIS A 170 25.31 -30.50 10.39
C HIS A 170 26.82 -30.30 10.26
N GLN A 171 27.53 -30.03 11.36
CA GLN A 171 28.99 -29.80 11.37
C GLN A 171 29.44 -28.65 10.44
N ILE A 172 28.61 -27.61 10.33
CA ILE A 172 28.91 -26.42 9.52
C ILE A 172 29.58 -25.37 10.42
N SER A 173 30.71 -24.79 9.97
CA SER A 173 31.39 -23.69 10.67
C SER A 173 30.53 -22.42 10.67
N THR A 174 30.51 -21.73 11.82
CA THR A 174 29.72 -20.52 12.07
C THR A 174 30.59 -19.27 12.27
N ASP A 175 31.91 -19.35 12.03
CA ASP A 175 32.90 -18.33 12.44
C ASP A 175 32.69 -16.94 11.80
N ARG A 176 31.97 -16.90 10.67
CA ARG A 176 31.70 -15.67 9.91
C ARG A 176 30.29 -15.14 10.09
N LEU A 177 29.45 -15.82 10.88
CA LEU A 177 28.05 -15.42 11.04
C LEU A 177 27.94 -14.31 12.09
N HIS A 178 27.11 -13.32 11.78
CA HIS A 178 26.79 -12.26 12.72
C HIS A 178 25.29 -12.29 13.03
N PRO A 179 24.85 -12.27 14.31
CA PRO A 179 23.44 -12.41 14.69
C PRO A 179 22.51 -11.47 13.92
N LEU A 180 22.87 -10.19 13.84
CA LEU A 180 22.09 -9.17 13.14
C LEU A 180 22.03 -9.40 11.62
N VAL A 181 23.13 -9.85 11.00
CA VAL A 181 23.19 -10.05 9.55
C VAL A 181 22.35 -11.25 9.14
N GLU A 182 22.46 -12.35 9.90
CA GLU A 182 21.65 -13.55 9.66
C GLU A 182 20.16 -13.25 9.85
N TYR A 183 19.81 -12.58 10.95
CA TYR A 183 18.42 -12.19 11.19
C TYR A 183 17.89 -11.25 10.10
N ALA A 184 18.66 -10.22 9.71
CA ALA A 184 18.27 -9.32 8.63
C ALA A 184 18.11 -10.06 7.30
N GLY A 185 19.04 -10.97 6.97
CA GLY A 185 18.96 -11.79 5.77
C GLY A 185 17.72 -12.69 5.74
N PHE A 186 17.37 -13.29 6.87
CA PHE A 186 16.15 -14.07 7.02
C PHE A 186 14.90 -13.20 6.83
N VAL A 187 14.79 -12.09 7.58
CA VAL A 187 13.60 -11.22 7.57
C VAL A 187 13.38 -10.57 6.19
N LEU A 188 14.45 -10.10 5.53
CA LEU A 188 14.34 -9.44 4.22
C LEU A 188 13.97 -10.42 3.09
N ASN A 189 14.28 -11.71 3.24
CA ASN A 189 13.97 -12.72 2.22
C ASN A 189 12.67 -13.51 2.48
N LYS A 190 12.36 -13.79 3.74
CA LYS A 190 11.26 -14.68 4.15
C LYS A 190 10.28 -14.06 5.15
N GLY A 191 10.65 -12.95 5.78
CA GLY A 191 9.80 -12.25 6.74
C GLY A 191 8.58 -11.61 6.09
N SER A 192 7.56 -11.40 6.92
CA SER A 192 6.38 -10.61 6.59
C SER A 192 6.72 -9.13 6.41
N TYR A 193 5.86 -8.36 5.74
CA TYR A 193 6.06 -6.92 5.59
C TYR A 193 6.14 -6.17 6.93
N THR A 194 5.44 -6.66 7.96
CA THR A 194 5.54 -6.11 9.32
C THR A 194 6.92 -6.34 9.91
N GLU A 195 7.43 -7.58 9.84
CA GLU A 195 8.78 -7.90 10.35
C GLU A 195 9.87 -7.14 9.60
N GLN A 196 9.74 -6.99 8.28
CA GLN A 196 10.67 -6.19 7.48
C GLN A 196 10.66 -4.71 7.88
N GLY A 197 9.49 -4.14 8.16
CA GLY A 197 9.38 -2.76 8.66
C GLY A 197 9.98 -2.62 10.06
N GLU A 198 9.69 -3.56 10.96
CA GLU A 198 10.22 -3.60 12.33
C GLU A 198 11.75 -3.74 12.37
N LEU A 199 12.35 -4.53 11.46
CA LEU A 199 13.79 -4.63 11.30
C LEU A 199 14.42 -3.26 11.04
N VAL A 200 13.88 -2.48 10.09
CA VAL A 200 14.46 -1.18 9.73
C VAL A 200 14.21 -0.15 10.81
N GLN A 201 13.03 -0.14 11.44
CA GLN A 201 12.73 0.75 12.57
C GLN A 201 13.56 0.43 13.81
N GLY A 202 13.90 -0.84 14.02
CA GLY A 202 14.78 -1.27 15.11
C GLY A 202 16.23 -0.82 14.93
N ILE A 203 16.64 -0.42 13.73
CA ILE A 203 17.93 0.22 13.49
C ILE A 203 17.78 1.72 13.79
N GLN A 204 18.52 2.21 14.78
CA GLN A 204 18.45 3.61 15.24
C GLN A 204 19.21 4.54 14.28
N SER A 205 18.79 4.59 13.02
CA SER A 205 19.40 5.41 11.98
C SER A 205 18.35 5.91 11.00
N THR A 206 18.54 7.12 10.49
CA THR A 206 17.66 7.65 9.44
C THR A 206 18.17 7.21 8.08
N PHE A 207 17.42 6.35 7.40
CA PHE A 207 17.80 5.87 6.08
C PHE A 207 17.31 6.79 4.97
N VAL A 208 18.19 6.99 4.00
CA VAL A 208 18.00 7.90 2.88
C VAL A 208 18.33 7.18 1.58
N ILE A 209 17.50 7.37 0.56
CA ILE A 209 17.72 6.84 -0.79
C ILE A 209 18.23 7.97 -1.69
N ARG A 210 19.42 7.78 -2.26
CA ARG A 210 20.02 8.70 -3.23
C ARG A 210 20.69 7.93 -4.36
N GLY A 211 20.32 8.21 -5.61
CA GLY A 211 20.86 7.53 -6.78
C GLY A 211 20.56 6.02 -6.81
N ARG A 212 19.44 5.60 -6.19
CA ARG A 212 19.10 4.19 -5.89
C ARG A 212 19.97 3.52 -4.82
N GLU A 213 20.91 4.21 -4.18
CA GLU A 213 21.70 3.67 -3.05
C GLU A 213 21.09 4.07 -1.72
N ILE A 214 21.32 3.24 -0.69
CA ILE A 214 20.92 3.52 0.69
C ILE A 214 22.11 4.14 1.42
N THR A 215 21.89 5.31 1.98
CA THR A 215 22.84 6.03 2.84
C THR A 215 22.14 6.44 4.13
N THR A 216 22.89 6.69 5.19
CA THR A 216 22.36 7.28 6.43
C THR A 216 22.66 8.78 6.47
N THR A 217 21.83 9.53 7.19
CA THR A 217 22.05 10.96 7.52
C THR A 217 22.57 11.10 8.93
#